data_AF-A0A545U678-F1
#
_entry.id   AF-A0A545U678-F1
#
_cell.length_a   1.000
_cell.length_b   1.000
_cell.length_c   1.000
_cell.angle_alpha   90.00
_cell.angle_beta   90.00
_cell.angle_gamma   90.00
#
_symmetry.space_group_name_H-M   'P 1'
#
loop_
_entity.id
_entity.type
_entity.pdbx_description
1 polymer ?
#
loop_
_entity_poly.entity_id
_entity_poly.type
_entity_poly.pdbx_seq_one_letter_code
_entity_poly.pdbx_strand_id
1 'polypeptide(L)'
;MDNSSNNHNNNGDKVNQPTRTPDMHRQQNSATDSTQQITSNIPGFHYPLLSILSSLLLIVLLIARSDKILQTYYQLPDYLLTDKVLILYIVVLGFIYLFDARLFLSRKKRAQQQISEIQQQFAKVLEAKKKQQQRANTYSGHADKLKTFISDKLLDYIEYDEKFLHFKGIASEVRHNGVISYDKVITALNKAIEQQDFLTIYEKNNQLEQDNEDQDSLSPHTLSALSNYQNAIDAMRYLWDLLDLSTADNMQLHIGNQLIECEEHYYQLQLDSEKSLDITQSIPTSPTFHPQMAALLTIALLCDEAEIKNLISLARINIDVLKETFTFENEIFRLQLHHTPELLGNHNHIILLLENLIKNAQFFSNKVRFKQASDRISIHLTAEKNHAAFSIYNRGPHIGNEQKEQIFKLGYSTRRNKQHHGKGLGLFFVKQIINGYQGRIQVDNIENTETQYHLTVILASGESIKSSLTCQFIDGKMRVYQNNNTDDKSEDNWIDEMTLSYDIPVEAIELKSNSTDRQQLEINTDSRYPIEWLEPSENLPSRWLIKLNAFKKKHQLTFKPLDIGGVCFHIKIPTAESHLNDEPMMIDDDIDQQVEKMNRSMNTLT
;
A
#
# COMPACT_ATOMS: atom_id res chain seq x y z
N MET A 1 -38.59 -17.87 -59.05
CA MET A 1 -38.31 -18.21 -60.45
C MET A 1 -37.19 -17.29 -60.88
N ASP A 2 -35.95 -17.62 -60.52
CA ASP A 2 -35.02 -18.54 -61.19
C ASP A 2 -33.93 -17.66 -61.80
N ASN A 3 -32.71 -17.65 -61.23
CA ASN A 3 -31.58 -18.51 -61.62
C ASN A 3 -31.34 -18.45 -63.13
N SER A 4 -30.17 -18.12 -63.67
CA SER A 4 -28.78 -18.31 -63.24
C SER A 4 -27.90 -17.78 -64.40
N SER A 5 -26.75 -17.16 -64.21
CA SER A 5 -25.42 -17.81 -64.23
C SER A 5 -24.42 -16.76 -64.77
N ASN A 6 -23.11 -16.74 -64.52
CA ASN A 6 -22.20 -17.34 -63.56
C ASN A 6 -20.80 -16.90 -64.05
N ASN A 7 -19.92 -16.43 -63.16
CA ASN A 7 -18.47 -16.58 -63.29
C ASN A 7 -17.86 -16.26 -61.91
N HIS A 8 -17.79 -17.22 -61.00
CA HIS A 8 -16.61 -18.05 -60.70
C HIS A 8 -15.32 -17.25 -60.44
N ASN A 9 -15.01 -17.03 -59.15
CA ASN A 9 -13.79 -17.60 -58.59
C ASN A 9 -13.95 -17.89 -57.09
N ASN A 10 -13.56 -19.11 -56.71
CA ASN A 10 -13.74 -19.74 -55.41
C ASN A 10 -12.36 -19.96 -54.78
N ASN A 11 -12.27 -19.78 -53.46
CA ASN A 11 -11.35 -20.37 -52.46
C ASN A 11 -11.22 -19.37 -51.30
N GLY A 12 -11.67 -19.63 -50.07
CA GLY A 12 -11.70 -20.91 -49.37
C GLY A 12 -10.48 -21.00 -48.45
N ASP A 13 -10.76 -20.97 -47.14
CA ASP A 13 -9.89 -21.38 -46.02
C ASP A 13 -8.74 -20.46 -45.56
N LYS A 14 -9.00 -19.68 -44.50
CA LYS A 14 -8.01 -19.42 -43.45
C LYS A 14 -8.56 -19.80 -42.09
N VAL A 15 -8.24 -21.05 -41.76
CA VAL A 15 -8.29 -21.67 -40.44
C VAL A 15 -7.36 -20.95 -39.46
N ASN A 16 -7.86 -20.82 -38.22
CA ASN A 16 -7.14 -20.44 -37.00
C ASN A 16 -5.68 -20.93 -36.97
N GLN A 17 -4.73 -19.99 -36.88
CA GLN A 17 -3.40 -20.24 -36.34
C GLN A 17 -3.32 -19.67 -34.92
N PRO A 18 -2.79 -20.42 -33.94
CA PRO A 18 -2.63 -19.93 -32.58
C PRO A 18 -1.56 -18.84 -32.55
N THR A 19 -1.90 -17.74 -31.88
CA THR A 19 -0.99 -16.64 -31.57
C THR A 19 0.24 -17.18 -30.87
N ARG A 20 1.39 -16.91 -31.50
CA ARG A 20 2.73 -17.24 -31.03
C ARG A 20 2.94 -16.75 -29.60
N THR A 21 3.31 -17.68 -28.73
CA THR A 21 4.01 -17.42 -27.48
C THR A 21 5.26 -16.57 -27.74
N PRO A 22 5.43 -15.40 -27.12
CA PRO A 22 6.73 -14.75 -27.07
C PRO A 22 7.57 -15.36 -25.93
N ASP A 23 8.82 -15.66 -26.26
CA ASP A 23 9.96 -15.67 -25.34
C ASP A 23 10.05 -16.73 -24.22
N MET A 24 10.01 -18.01 -24.61
CA MET A 24 10.80 -19.05 -23.90
C MET A 24 12.20 -19.28 -24.52
N HIS A 25 12.45 -18.81 -25.74
CA HIS A 25 13.75 -18.98 -26.42
C HIS A 25 14.76 -17.85 -26.18
N ARG A 26 14.35 -16.72 -25.60
CA ARG A 26 15.25 -15.58 -25.38
C ARG A 26 16.03 -15.64 -24.06
N GLN A 27 15.55 -16.40 -23.08
CA GLN A 27 16.27 -16.66 -21.82
C GLN A 27 17.34 -17.77 -21.92
N GLN A 28 17.29 -18.63 -22.95
CA GLN A 28 18.37 -19.59 -23.18
C GLN A 28 19.61 -18.92 -23.80
N ASN A 29 19.44 -17.86 -24.60
CA ASN A 29 20.56 -17.20 -25.27
C ASN A 29 21.38 -16.27 -24.34
N SER A 30 20.78 -15.68 -23.30
CA SER A 30 21.51 -14.85 -22.33
C SER A 30 22.29 -15.67 -21.30
N ALA A 31 21.84 -16.89 -21.00
CA ALA A 31 22.58 -17.85 -20.20
C ALA A 31 23.79 -18.44 -20.97
N THR A 32 23.67 -18.64 -22.28
CA THR A 32 24.80 -19.13 -23.10
C THR A 32 25.89 -18.08 -23.30
N ASP A 33 25.54 -16.78 -23.43
CA ASP A 33 26.54 -15.70 -23.57
C ASP A 33 27.34 -15.46 -22.28
N SER A 34 26.68 -15.58 -21.11
CA SER A 34 27.36 -15.47 -19.81
C SER A 34 28.25 -16.69 -19.50
N THR A 35 27.87 -17.87 -19.98
CA THR A 35 28.71 -19.08 -19.83
C THR A 35 29.95 -19.06 -20.74
N GLN A 36 29.87 -18.41 -21.91
CA GLN A 36 31.02 -18.26 -22.83
C GLN A 36 32.08 -17.25 -22.35
N GLN A 37 31.72 -16.26 -21.53
CA GLN A 37 32.70 -15.33 -20.97
C GLN A 37 33.57 -15.92 -19.86
N ILE A 38 33.11 -16.98 -19.17
CA ILE A 38 33.84 -17.59 -18.05
C ILE A 38 35.04 -18.43 -18.53
N THR A 39 35.03 -18.92 -19.77
CA THR A 39 36.07 -19.85 -20.27
C THR A 39 37.23 -19.17 -21.02
N SER A 40 37.16 -17.86 -21.30
CA SER A 40 38.11 -17.19 -22.20
C SER A 40 39.39 -16.66 -21.55
N ASN A 41 39.56 -16.77 -20.22
CA ASN A 41 40.70 -16.22 -19.50
C ASN A 41 41.37 -17.22 -18.54
N ILE A 42 41.60 -18.45 -19.00
CA ILE A 42 42.51 -19.36 -18.29
C ILE A 42 43.94 -18.86 -18.58
N PRO A 43 44.72 -18.43 -17.56
CA PRO A 43 46.07 -17.95 -17.79
C PRO A 43 46.92 -19.10 -18.32
N GLY A 44 47.55 -18.90 -19.49
CA GLY A 44 48.52 -19.84 -20.03
C GLY A 44 49.60 -20.13 -18.97
N PHE A 45 49.77 -21.41 -18.62
CA PHE A 45 50.82 -21.84 -17.70
C PHE A 45 52.18 -21.35 -18.23
N HIS A 46 52.86 -20.51 -17.45
CA HIS A 46 54.19 -20.02 -17.82
C HIS A 46 55.21 -21.09 -17.50
N TYR A 47 55.75 -21.71 -18.54
CA TYR A 47 56.87 -22.63 -18.42
C TYR A 47 58.18 -21.83 -18.32
N PRO A 48 59.05 -22.14 -17.35
CA PRO A 48 60.31 -21.42 -17.14
C PRO A 48 61.36 -21.87 -18.17
N LEU A 49 61.08 -21.59 -19.45
CA LEU A 49 61.88 -22.02 -20.60
C LEU A 49 63.31 -21.49 -20.53
N LEU A 50 63.49 -20.26 -20.05
CA LEU A 50 64.79 -19.60 -20.03
C LEU A 50 65.75 -20.26 -19.02
N SER A 51 65.26 -20.61 -17.83
CA SER A 51 66.04 -21.31 -16.81
C SER A 51 66.28 -22.77 -17.19
N ILE A 52 65.33 -23.44 -17.84
CA ILE A 52 65.54 -24.80 -18.40
C ILE A 52 66.63 -24.77 -19.48
N LEU A 53 66.57 -23.82 -20.41
CA LEU A 53 67.52 -23.73 -21.52
C LEU A 53 68.92 -23.30 -21.05
N SER A 54 69.00 -22.40 -20.06
CA SER A 54 70.26 -21.99 -19.44
C SER A 54 70.88 -23.10 -18.57
N SER A 55 70.09 -23.89 -17.85
CA SER A 55 70.60 -25.05 -17.10
C SER A 55 71.10 -26.17 -18.03
N LEU A 56 70.41 -26.41 -19.14
CA LEU A 56 70.87 -27.35 -20.16
C LEU A 56 72.19 -26.89 -20.80
N LEU A 57 72.33 -25.59 -21.10
CA LEU A 57 73.58 -25.02 -21.61
C LEU A 57 74.74 -25.15 -20.60
N LEU A 58 74.48 -24.98 -19.30
CA LEU A 58 75.49 -25.22 -18.25
C LEU A 58 75.95 -26.68 -18.23
N ILE A 59 75.02 -27.64 -18.33
CA ILE A 59 75.34 -29.07 -18.37
C ILE A 59 76.23 -29.39 -19.58
N VAL A 60 75.91 -28.84 -20.75
CA VAL A 60 76.72 -29.00 -21.96
C VAL A 60 78.13 -28.43 -21.78
N LEU A 61 78.27 -27.26 -21.16
CA LEU A 61 79.58 -26.65 -20.86
C LEU A 61 80.39 -27.48 -19.85
N LEU A 62 79.76 -28.08 -18.85
CA LEU A 62 80.43 -28.96 -17.87
C LEU A 62 80.91 -30.27 -18.53
N ILE A 63 80.11 -30.87 -19.40
CA ILE A 63 80.49 -32.08 -20.15
C ILE A 63 81.68 -31.77 -21.07
N ALA A 64 81.60 -30.65 -21.84
CA ALA A 64 82.67 -30.20 -22.71
C ALA A 64 83.99 -29.89 -21.96
N ARG A 65 83.92 -29.50 -20.68
CA ARG A 65 85.10 -29.35 -19.82
C ARG A 65 85.71 -30.69 -19.39
N SER A 66 84.88 -31.70 -19.10
CA SER A 66 85.35 -32.98 -18.56
C SER A 66 86.08 -33.85 -19.58
N ASP A 67 85.75 -33.71 -20.86
CA ASP A 67 86.20 -34.61 -21.92
C ASP A 67 87.13 -33.92 -22.93
N LYS A 68 88.38 -34.37 -23.00
CA LYS A 68 89.46 -33.72 -23.76
C LYS A 68 89.33 -33.92 -25.28
N ILE A 69 88.62 -34.97 -25.70
CA ILE A 69 88.42 -35.31 -27.12
C ILE A 69 87.41 -34.35 -27.77
N LEU A 70 86.34 -34.01 -27.04
CA LEU A 70 85.29 -33.09 -27.49
C LEU A 70 85.79 -31.66 -27.69
N GLN A 71 86.72 -31.19 -26.84
CA GLN A 71 87.35 -29.87 -26.98
C GLN A 71 88.12 -29.73 -28.30
N THR A 72 88.79 -30.81 -28.70
CA THR A 72 89.62 -30.83 -29.92
C THR A 72 88.76 -30.89 -31.18
N TYR A 73 87.62 -31.58 -31.15
CA TYR A 73 86.73 -31.74 -32.30
C TYR A 73 85.91 -30.46 -32.60
N TYR A 74 85.42 -29.75 -31.58
CA TYR A 74 84.56 -28.57 -31.75
C TYR A 74 85.29 -27.21 -31.76
N GLN A 75 86.62 -27.18 -31.63
CA GLN A 75 87.43 -25.95 -31.62
C GLN A 75 86.87 -24.86 -30.68
N LEU A 76 86.53 -25.24 -29.45
CA LEU A 76 85.96 -24.30 -28.47
C LEU A 76 87.04 -23.30 -28.02
N PRO A 77 86.74 -21.98 -28.00
CA PRO A 77 87.69 -20.98 -27.51
C PRO A 77 88.08 -21.19 -26.04
N ASP A 78 89.39 -21.17 -25.74
CA ASP A 78 89.94 -21.41 -24.38
C ASP A 78 89.38 -20.44 -23.31
N TYR A 79 88.89 -19.26 -23.71
CA TYR A 79 88.29 -18.29 -22.78
C TYR A 79 86.98 -18.78 -22.16
N LEU A 80 86.20 -19.64 -22.84
CA LEU A 80 84.90 -20.14 -22.35
C LEU A 80 85.04 -21.19 -21.25
N LEU A 81 86.18 -21.90 -21.19
CA LEU A 81 86.44 -22.96 -20.22
C LEU A 81 87.20 -22.48 -18.97
N THR A 82 87.51 -21.18 -18.89
CA THR A 82 88.20 -20.59 -17.73
C THR A 82 87.28 -20.57 -16.50
N ASP A 83 87.83 -20.86 -15.31
CA ASP A 83 87.09 -20.88 -14.04
C ASP A 83 86.29 -19.58 -13.78
N LYS A 84 86.82 -18.43 -14.20
CA LYS A 84 86.15 -17.13 -14.08
C LYS A 84 84.86 -17.02 -14.89
N VAL A 85 84.81 -17.58 -16.10
CA VAL A 85 83.62 -17.52 -16.98
C VAL A 85 82.55 -18.49 -16.49
N LEU A 86 82.94 -19.64 -15.96
CA LEU A 86 82.01 -20.60 -15.36
C LEU A 86 81.34 -20.04 -14.10
N ILE A 87 82.11 -19.37 -13.23
CA ILE A 87 81.56 -18.67 -12.05
C ILE A 87 80.59 -17.57 -12.49
N LEU A 88 80.95 -16.78 -13.51
CA LEU A 88 80.06 -15.74 -14.07
C LEU A 88 78.74 -16.35 -14.60
N TYR A 89 78.82 -17.49 -15.31
CA TYR A 89 77.64 -18.19 -15.82
C TYR A 89 76.73 -18.70 -14.70
N ILE A 90 77.30 -19.26 -13.63
CA ILE A 90 76.54 -19.70 -12.44
C ILE A 90 75.84 -18.51 -11.77
N VAL A 91 76.52 -17.37 -11.66
CA VAL A 91 75.92 -16.14 -11.11
C VAL A 91 74.75 -15.66 -11.99
N VAL A 92 74.92 -15.63 -13.31
CA VAL A 92 73.86 -15.25 -14.26
C VAL A 92 72.67 -16.22 -14.18
N LEU A 93 72.92 -17.53 -14.11
CA LEU A 93 71.86 -18.53 -13.94
C LEU A 93 71.11 -18.35 -12.61
N GLY A 94 71.83 -18.03 -11.53
CA GLY A 94 71.24 -17.66 -10.25
C GLY A 94 70.30 -16.45 -10.34
N PHE A 95 70.68 -15.42 -11.10
CA PHE A 95 69.82 -14.27 -11.37
C PHE A 95 68.58 -14.62 -12.21
N ILE A 96 68.73 -15.46 -13.23
CA ILE A 96 67.60 -15.95 -14.05
C ILE A 96 66.61 -16.72 -13.17
N TYR A 97 67.09 -17.59 -12.29
CA TYR A 97 66.23 -18.37 -11.39
C TYR A 97 65.49 -17.48 -10.39
N LEU A 98 66.16 -16.46 -9.86
CA LEU A 98 65.58 -15.51 -8.91
C LEU A 98 64.52 -14.61 -9.59
N PHE A 99 64.74 -14.24 -10.85
CA PHE A 99 63.79 -13.51 -11.67
C PHE A 99 62.53 -14.36 -11.98
N ASP A 100 62.70 -15.61 -12.43
CA ASP A 100 61.60 -16.56 -12.66
C ASP A 100 60.79 -16.81 -11.38
N ALA A 101 61.46 -16.98 -10.24
CA ALA A 101 60.80 -17.15 -8.94
C ALA A 101 59.95 -15.92 -8.55
N ARG A 102 60.47 -14.70 -8.77
CA ARG A 102 59.74 -13.46 -8.48
C ARG A 102 58.52 -13.29 -9.38
N LEU A 103 58.64 -13.64 -10.67
CA LEU A 103 57.54 -13.62 -11.62
C LEU A 103 56.46 -14.64 -11.24
N PHE A 104 56.86 -15.85 -10.84
CA PHE A 104 55.94 -16.89 -10.38
C PHE A 104 55.14 -16.45 -9.14
N LEU A 105 55.81 -15.91 -8.12
CA LEU A 105 55.15 -15.45 -6.90
C LEU A 105 54.16 -14.32 -7.16
N SER A 106 54.53 -13.36 -8.01
CA SER A 106 53.67 -12.23 -8.37
C SER A 106 52.42 -12.68 -9.14
N ARG A 107 52.57 -13.66 -10.04
CA ARG A 107 51.45 -14.22 -10.82
C ARG A 107 50.57 -15.14 -9.99
N LYS A 108 51.13 -15.93 -9.07
CA LYS A 108 50.36 -16.74 -8.10
C LYS A 108 49.41 -15.87 -7.28
N LYS A 109 49.89 -14.71 -6.81
CA LYS A 109 49.05 -13.78 -6.05
C LYS A 109 47.88 -13.23 -6.88
N ARG A 110 48.12 -12.87 -8.15
CA ARG A 110 47.06 -12.41 -9.07
C ARG A 110 46.05 -13.51 -9.38
N ALA A 111 46.51 -14.75 -9.61
CA ALA A 111 45.63 -15.89 -9.85
C ALA A 111 44.74 -16.19 -8.64
N GLN A 112 45.29 -16.13 -7.42
CA GLN A 112 44.51 -16.30 -6.19
C GLN A 112 43.44 -15.21 -6.00
N GLN A 113 43.75 -13.96 -6.34
CA GLN A 113 42.77 -12.86 -6.30
C GLN A 113 41.63 -13.09 -7.29
N GLN A 114 41.94 -13.45 -8.54
CA GLN A 114 40.94 -13.73 -9.57
C GLN A 114 40.06 -14.93 -9.21
N ILE A 115 40.62 -15.99 -8.64
CA ILE A 115 39.85 -17.15 -8.16
C ILE A 115 38.86 -16.72 -7.07
N SER A 116 39.29 -15.86 -6.14
CA SER A 116 38.40 -15.34 -5.09
C SER A 116 37.27 -14.49 -5.66
N GLU A 117 37.55 -13.64 -6.66
CA GLU A 117 36.53 -12.82 -7.34
C GLU A 117 35.51 -13.70 -8.07
N ILE A 118 35.98 -14.73 -8.79
CA ILE A 118 35.10 -15.69 -9.48
C ILE A 118 34.23 -16.46 -8.48
N GLN A 119 34.79 -16.89 -7.35
CA GLN A 119 34.02 -17.55 -6.28
C GLN A 119 32.92 -16.65 -5.72
N GLN A 120 33.20 -15.36 -5.53
CA GLN A 120 32.20 -14.40 -5.06
C GLN A 120 31.10 -14.18 -6.10
N GLN A 121 31.45 -14.07 -7.38
CA GLN A 121 30.45 -13.95 -8.46
C GLN A 121 29.58 -15.21 -8.53
N PHE A 122 30.17 -16.40 -8.43
CA PHE A 122 29.43 -17.65 -8.43
C PHE A 122 28.48 -17.76 -7.23
N ALA A 123 28.92 -17.37 -6.04
CA ALA A 123 28.08 -17.35 -4.85
C ALA A 123 26.86 -16.43 -5.02
N LYS A 124 27.06 -15.22 -5.57
CA LYS A 124 25.95 -14.29 -5.89
C LYS A 124 24.95 -14.87 -6.88
N VAL A 125 25.44 -15.51 -7.94
CA VAL A 125 24.57 -16.15 -8.95
C VAL A 125 23.79 -17.31 -8.34
N LEU A 126 24.41 -18.11 -7.49
CA LEU A 126 23.77 -19.25 -6.83
C LEU A 126 22.70 -18.79 -5.84
N GLU A 127 22.96 -17.72 -5.09
CA GLU A 127 21.97 -17.08 -4.21
C GLU A 127 20.78 -16.51 -5.00
N ALA A 128 21.04 -15.80 -6.11
CA ALA A 128 19.99 -15.31 -6.99
C ALA A 128 19.14 -16.46 -7.57
N LYS A 129 19.77 -17.57 -7.99
CA LYS A 129 19.08 -18.77 -8.47
C LYS A 129 18.24 -19.43 -7.37
N LYS A 130 18.76 -19.52 -6.14
CA LYS A 130 18.02 -20.05 -4.99
C LYS A 130 16.80 -19.19 -4.68
N LYS A 131 16.94 -17.86 -4.71
CA LYS A 131 15.85 -16.90 -4.55
C LYS A 131 14.80 -17.06 -5.65
N GLN A 132 15.22 -17.24 -6.90
CA GLN A 132 14.31 -17.48 -8.03
C GLN A 132 13.54 -18.81 -7.88
N GLN A 133 14.20 -19.87 -7.41
CA GLN A 133 13.55 -21.17 -7.20
C GLN A 133 12.60 -21.18 -6.00
N GLN A 134 12.93 -20.47 -4.91
CA GLN A 134 12.01 -20.26 -3.79
C GLN A 134 10.77 -19.48 -4.24
N ARG A 135 10.95 -18.41 -5.03
CA ARG A 135 9.84 -17.63 -5.61
C ARG A 135 8.92 -18.49 -6.48
N ALA A 136 9.47 -19.34 -7.35
CA ALA A 136 8.67 -20.25 -8.19
C ALA A 136 7.81 -21.23 -7.36
N ASN A 137 8.34 -21.72 -6.24
CA ASN A 137 7.58 -22.57 -5.32
C ASN A 137 6.46 -21.78 -4.60
N THR A 138 6.67 -20.50 -4.28
CA THR A 138 5.63 -19.62 -3.72
C THR A 138 4.46 -19.42 -4.70
N TYR A 139 4.74 -19.24 -5.99
CA TYR A 139 3.70 -19.17 -7.03
C TYR A 139 2.90 -20.48 -7.14
N SER A 140 3.56 -21.64 -6.98
CA SER A 140 2.86 -22.93 -6.88
C SER A 140 1.95 -22.99 -5.66
N GLY A 141 2.40 -22.48 -4.51
CA GLY A 141 1.58 -22.38 -3.31
C GLY A 141 0.38 -21.43 -3.45
N HIS A 142 0.52 -20.33 -4.19
CA HIS A 142 -0.58 -19.43 -4.51
C HIS A 142 -1.60 -20.08 -5.48
N ALA A 143 -1.13 -20.87 -6.45
CA ALA A 143 -1.99 -21.64 -7.35
C ALA A 143 -2.73 -22.78 -6.62
N ASP A 144 -2.10 -23.43 -5.64
CA ASP A 144 -2.76 -24.44 -4.80
C ASP A 144 -3.77 -23.79 -3.85
N LYS A 145 -3.48 -22.60 -3.28
CA LYS A 145 -4.47 -21.81 -2.53
C LYS A 145 -5.66 -21.40 -3.39
N LEU A 146 -5.41 -20.99 -4.64
CA LEU A 146 -6.45 -20.68 -5.62
C LEU A 146 -7.30 -21.92 -5.90
N LYS A 147 -6.70 -23.10 -6.01
CA LYS A 147 -7.39 -24.37 -6.24
C LYS A 147 -8.25 -24.79 -5.03
N THR A 148 -7.73 -24.65 -3.81
CA THR A 148 -8.48 -24.88 -2.56
C THR A 148 -9.61 -23.88 -2.41
N PHE A 149 -9.37 -22.60 -2.75
CA PHE A 149 -10.37 -21.53 -2.77
C PHE A 149 -11.50 -21.81 -3.78
N ILE A 150 -11.17 -22.27 -4.99
CA ILE A 150 -12.14 -22.66 -6.01
C ILE A 150 -13.00 -23.84 -5.51
N SER A 151 -12.39 -24.82 -4.84
CA SER A 151 -13.09 -26.00 -4.32
C SER A 151 -14.05 -25.67 -3.16
N ASP A 152 -13.61 -24.89 -2.18
CA ASP A 152 -14.46 -24.50 -1.03
C ASP A 152 -15.58 -23.55 -1.44
N LYS A 153 -15.30 -22.62 -2.37
CA LYS A 153 -16.33 -21.67 -2.82
C LYS A 153 -17.32 -22.26 -3.80
N LEU A 154 -16.95 -23.23 -4.65
CA LEU A 154 -17.93 -23.91 -5.52
C LEU A 154 -19.07 -24.58 -4.74
N LEU A 155 -18.86 -24.94 -3.47
CA LEU A 155 -19.88 -25.46 -2.57
C LEU A 155 -20.81 -24.37 -2.00
N ASP A 156 -20.29 -23.18 -1.69
CA ASP A 156 -21.11 -22.00 -1.32
C ASP A 156 -21.96 -21.48 -2.50
N TYR A 157 -21.59 -21.81 -3.74
CA TYR A 157 -22.18 -21.30 -4.99
C TYR A 157 -23.55 -21.89 -5.35
N ILE A 158 -24.13 -22.76 -4.54
CA ILE A 158 -25.43 -23.39 -4.86
C ILE A 158 -26.63 -22.55 -4.37
N GLU A 159 -26.44 -21.54 -3.52
CA GLU A 159 -27.53 -20.65 -3.06
C GLU A 159 -27.41 -19.22 -3.61
N TYR A 160 -27.68 -19.02 -4.89
CA TYR A 160 -27.93 -17.69 -5.44
C TYR A 160 -29.42 -17.32 -5.37
N ASP A 161 -29.76 -16.25 -4.65
CA ASP A 161 -31.08 -15.61 -4.71
C ASP A 161 -31.34 -15.10 -6.14
N GLU A 162 -32.52 -15.36 -6.70
CA GLU A 162 -32.96 -14.92 -8.03
C GLU A 162 -32.71 -13.42 -8.28
N LYS A 163 -32.75 -12.60 -7.20
CA LYS A 163 -32.48 -11.17 -7.25
C LYS A 163 -31.05 -10.81 -7.64
N PHE A 164 -30.07 -11.61 -7.23
CA PHE A 164 -28.67 -11.39 -7.59
C PHE A 164 -28.43 -11.71 -9.06
N LEU A 165 -29.03 -12.80 -9.55
CA LEU A 165 -28.94 -13.19 -10.96
C LEU A 165 -29.59 -12.14 -11.87
N HIS A 166 -30.73 -11.59 -11.47
CA HIS A 166 -31.40 -10.49 -12.17
C HIS A 166 -30.54 -9.21 -12.17
N PHE A 167 -29.91 -8.85 -11.05
CA PHE A 167 -28.99 -7.70 -10.99
C PHE A 167 -27.80 -7.87 -11.93
N LYS A 168 -27.19 -9.06 -11.95
CA LYS A 168 -26.07 -9.38 -12.83
C LYS A 168 -26.45 -9.34 -14.31
N GLY A 169 -27.65 -9.82 -14.65
CA GLY A 169 -28.22 -9.68 -16.00
C GLY A 169 -28.30 -8.21 -16.43
N ILE A 170 -28.87 -7.34 -15.58
CA ILE A 170 -28.94 -5.89 -15.85
C ILE A 170 -27.53 -5.30 -16.00
N ALA A 171 -26.61 -5.61 -15.10
CA ALA A 171 -25.24 -5.11 -15.17
C ALA A 171 -24.56 -5.50 -16.49
N SER A 172 -24.71 -6.76 -16.92
CA SER A 172 -24.14 -7.24 -18.18
C SER A 172 -24.72 -6.54 -19.40
N GLU A 173 -26.03 -6.30 -19.42
CA GLU A 173 -26.70 -5.55 -20.49
C GLU A 173 -26.25 -4.09 -20.52
N VAL A 174 -26.21 -3.43 -19.35
CA VAL A 174 -25.73 -2.05 -19.21
C VAL A 174 -24.28 -1.94 -19.65
N ARG A 175 -23.43 -2.93 -19.32
CA ARG A 175 -22.04 -2.99 -19.78
C ARG A 175 -21.95 -3.11 -21.29
N HIS A 176 -22.63 -4.09 -21.88
CA HIS A 176 -22.59 -4.33 -23.31
C HIS A 176 -23.03 -3.10 -24.12
N ASN A 177 -24.13 -2.46 -23.73
CA ASN A 177 -24.62 -1.25 -24.39
C ASN A 177 -23.79 0.00 -24.02
N GLY A 178 -23.18 -0.01 -22.84
CA GLY A 178 -22.41 1.08 -22.26
C GLY A 178 -21.02 1.25 -22.86
N VAL A 179 -20.35 0.18 -23.34
CA VAL A 179 -18.96 0.24 -23.87
C VAL A 179 -18.80 1.38 -24.89
N ILE A 180 -19.69 1.43 -25.88
CA ILE A 180 -19.59 2.39 -26.98
C ILE A 180 -19.80 3.82 -26.48
N SER A 181 -20.74 4.01 -25.55
CA SER A 181 -21.02 5.30 -24.95
C SER A 181 -19.86 5.76 -24.06
N TYR A 182 -19.27 4.84 -23.30
CA TYR A 182 -18.09 5.08 -22.48
C TYR A 182 -16.91 5.54 -23.33
N ASP A 183 -16.56 4.80 -24.37
CA ASP A 183 -15.44 5.14 -25.26
C ASP A 183 -15.62 6.52 -25.91
N LYS A 184 -16.84 6.83 -26.37
CA LYS A 184 -17.15 8.14 -26.95
C LYS A 184 -17.00 9.27 -25.95
N VAL A 185 -17.51 9.10 -24.73
CA VAL A 185 -17.43 10.11 -23.67
C VAL A 185 -15.98 10.31 -23.25
N ILE A 186 -15.22 9.25 -22.99
CA ILE A 186 -13.80 9.33 -22.62
C ILE A 186 -12.99 10.00 -23.74
N THR A 187 -13.20 9.61 -25.01
CA THR A 187 -12.51 10.23 -26.15
C THR A 187 -12.84 11.72 -26.25
N ALA A 188 -14.11 12.11 -26.07
CA ALA A 188 -14.52 13.50 -26.10
C ALA A 188 -13.92 14.33 -24.96
N LEU A 189 -13.88 13.77 -23.74
CA LEU A 189 -13.29 14.41 -22.56
C LEU A 189 -11.77 14.57 -22.71
N ASN A 190 -11.06 13.55 -23.17
CA ASN A 190 -9.62 13.64 -23.45
C ASN A 190 -9.33 14.72 -24.50
N LYS A 191 -10.12 14.76 -25.59
CA LYS A 191 -9.99 15.81 -26.60
C LYS A 191 -10.25 17.21 -26.04
N ALA A 192 -11.23 17.35 -25.14
CA ALA A 192 -11.50 18.63 -24.48
C ALA A 192 -10.34 19.07 -23.57
N ILE A 193 -9.70 18.13 -22.87
CA ILE A 193 -8.48 18.37 -22.08
C ILE A 193 -7.33 18.83 -22.98
N GLU A 194 -7.04 18.12 -24.07
CA GLU A 194 -5.98 18.50 -25.02
C GLU A 194 -6.21 19.91 -25.60
N GLN A 195 -7.46 20.25 -25.93
CA GLN A 195 -7.82 21.59 -26.39
C GLN A 195 -7.59 22.65 -25.31
N GLN A 196 -7.93 22.34 -24.06
CA GLN A 196 -7.77 23.25 -22.93
C GLN A 196 -6.30 23.47 -22.56
N ASP A 197 -5.49 22.41 -22.60
CA ASP A 197 -4.05 22.48 -22.39
C ASP A 197 -3.38 23.33 -23.46
N PHE A 198 -3.78 23.17 -24.73
CA PHE A 198 -3.30 24.01 -25.84
C PHE A 198 -3.65 25.49 -25.62
N LEU A 199 -4.89 25.80 -25.22
CA LEU A 199 -5.32 27.17 -24.90
C LEU A 199 -4.50 27.77 -23.75
N THR A 200 -4.26 27.00 -22.69
CA THR A 200 -3.49 27.44 -21.52
C THR A 200 -2.04 27.78 -21.89
N ILE A 201 -1.42 26.96 -22.76
CA ILE A 201 -0.06 27.21 -23.27
C ILE A 201 -0.03 28.47 -24.16
N TYR A 202 -1.03 28.65 -25.03
CA TYR A 202 -1.13 29.81 -25.91
C TYR A 202 -1.31 31.12 -25.11
N GLU A 203 -2.17 31.12 -24.08
CA GLU A 203 -2.35 32.26 -23.16
C GLU A 203 -1.05 32.59 -22.41
N LYS A 204 -0.35 31.58 -21.88
CA LYS A 204 0.92 31.74 -21.17
C LYS A 204 2.03 32.32 -22.06
N ASN A 205 2.12 31.86 -23.32
CA ASN A 205 3.13 32.34 -24.26
C ASN A 205 2.86 33.80 -24.69
N ASN A 206 1.59 34.18 -24.90
CA ASN A 206 1.24 35.56 -25.21
C ASN A 206 1.46 36.52 -24.03
N GLN A 207 1.31 36.05 -22.78
CA GLN A 207 1.64 36.84 -21.58
C GLN A 207 3.15 37.09 -21.43
N LEU A 208 4.00 36.17 -21.90
CA LEU A 208 5.46 36.33 -21.89
C LEU A 208 5.98 37.31 -22.96
N GLU A 209 5.19 37.62 -23.98
CA GLU A 209 5.54 38.59 -25.03
C GLU A 209 5.10 40.03 -24.70
N GLN A 210 4.33 40.24 -23.64
CA GLN A 210 3.90 41.56 -23.16
C GLN A 210 4.55 41.86 -21.80
N ASP A 211 5.68 42.58 -21.82
CA ASP A 211 6.30 43.22 -20.64
C ASP A 211 5.39 44.34 -20.08
N ASN A 212 4.28 43.99 -19.44
CA ASN A 212 3.47 44.94 -18.66
C ASN A 212 3.13 44.37 -17.29
N GLU A 213 3.26 45.23 -16.29
CA GLU A 213 3.32 44.99 -14.83
C GLU A 213 2.05 44.45 -14.15
N ASP A 214 1.09 43.85 -14.87
CA ASP A 214 -0.09 43.24 -14.27
C ASP A 214 0.11 41.72 -14.08
N GLN A 215 0.87 41.37 -13.03
CA GLN A 215 0.99 40.00 -12.53
C GLN A 215 -0.34 39.52 -11.92
N ASP A 216 -0.71 38.26 -12.19
CA ASP A 216 -1.81 37.46 -11.61
C ASP A 216 -3.19 37.45 -12.27
N SER A 217 -3.28 37.18 -13.58
CA SER A 217 -4.49 36.51 -14.08
C SER A 217 -4.23 35.52 -15.23
N LEU A 218 -3.79 34.32 -14.88
CA LEU A 218 -4.26 33.15 -15.62
C LEU A 218 -5.80 33.13 -15.43
N SER A 219 -6.60 33.08 -16.50
CA SER A 219 -8.06 33.11 -16.36
C SER A 219 -8.51 31.98 -15.42
N PRO A 220 -9.16 32.27 -14.26
CA PRO A 220 -9.59 31.24 -13.31
C PRO A 220 -10.50 30.18 -13.97
N HIS A 221 -11.14 30.55 -15.08
CA HIS A 221 -12.03 29.69 -15.84
C HIS A 221 -11.32 28.55 -16.58
N THR A 222 -10.09 28.74 -17.06
CA THR A 222 -9.41 27.71 -17.87
C THR A 222 -8.92 26.54 -17.02
N LEU A 223 -8.30 26.82 -15.87
CA LEU A 223 -7.84 25.82 -14.91
C LEU A 223 -9.00 25.08 -14.23
N SER A 224 -10.08 25.80 -13.92
CA SER A 224 -11.32 25.22 -13.38
C SER A 224 -11.98 24.24 -14.36
N ALA A 225 -12.03 24.58 -15.65
CA ALA A 225 -12.57 23.70 -16.68
C ALA A 225 -11.73 22.41 -16.86
N LEU A 226 -10.40 22.53 -16.83
CA LEU A 226 -9.50 21.36 -16.89
C LEU A 226 -9.75 20.39 -15.73
N SER A 227 -9.84 20.92 -14.51
CA SER A 227 -10.18 20.13 -13.31
C SER A 227 -11.53 19.43 -13.46
N ASN A 228 -12.55 20.13 -13.99
CA ASN A 228 -13.88 19.54 -14.20
C ASN A 228 -13.88 18.39 -15.22
N TYR A 229 -13.14 18.52 -16.33
CA TYR A 229 -13.03 17.43 -17.30
C TYR A 229 -12.29 16.21 -16.73
N GLN A 230 -11.24 16.44 -15.95
CA GLN A 230 -10.51 15.38 -15.27
C GLN A 230 -11.41 14.65 -14.25
N ASN A 231 -12.15 15.41 -13.43
CA ASN A 231 -13.12 14.84 -12.48
C ASN A 231 -14.20 14.01 -13.20
N ALA A 232 -14.64 14.46 -14.39
CA ALA A 232 -15.61 13.71 -15.20
C ALA A 232 -15.02 12.39 -15.74
N ILE A 233 -13.76 12.38 -16.17
CA ILE A 233 -13.05 11.15 -16.58
C ILE A 233 -12.94 10.19 -15.40
N ASP A 234 -12.52 10.68 -14.24
CA ASP A 234 -12.34 9.85 -13.04
C ASP A 234 -13.68 9.25 -12.59
N ALA A 235 -14.77 10.03 -12.64
CA ALA A 235 -16.12 9.54 -12.38
C ALA A 235 -16.58 8.47 -13.39
N MET A 236 -16.27 8.66 -14.67
CA MET A 236 -16.57 7.67 -15.72
C MET A 236 -15.79 6.38 -15.49
N ARG A 237 -14.49 6.46 -15.19
CA ARG A 237 -13.64 5.31 -14.87
C ARG A 237 -14.14 4.57 -13.64
N TYR A 238 -14.50 5.29 -12.58
CA TYR A 238 -15.09 4.71 -11.38
C TYR A 238 -16.38 3.94 -11.69
N LEU A 239 -17.27 4.52 -12.51
CA LEU A 239 -18.50 3.86 -12.95
C LEU A 239 -18.21 2.60 -13.76
N TRP A 240 -17.20 2.64 -14.62
CA TRP A 240 -16.79 1.50 -15.43
C TRP A 240 -16.25 0.36 -14.56
N ASP A 241 -15.39 0.66 -13.60
CA ASP A 241 -14.85 -0.34 -12.67
C ASP A 241 -15.94 -0.97 -11.80
N LEU A 242 -16.92 -0.17 -11.36
CA LEU A 242 -18.09 -0.68 -10.65
C LEU A 242 -18.90 -1.64 -11.52
N LEU A 243 -19.02 -1.34 -12.82
CA LEU A 243 -19.72 -2.18 -13.78
C LEU A 243 -18.96 -3.49 -14.04
N ASP A 244 -17.65 -3.43 -14.19
CA ASP A 244 -16.78 -4.61 -14.31
C ASP A 244 -16.91 -5.51 -13.07
N LEU A 245 -16.82 -4.94 -11.87
CA LEU A 245 -17.03 -5.68 -10.62
C LEU A 245 -18.43 -6.30 -10.54
N SER A 246 -19.46 -5.57 -10.97
CA SER A 246 -20.85 -6.05 -10.90
C SER A 246 -21.19 -7.14 -11.94
N THR A 247 -20.41 -7.24 -13.02
CA THR A 247 -20.57 -8.28 -14.04
C THR A 247 -19.71 -9.52 -13.76
N ALA A 248 -18.69 -9.41 -12.88
CA ALA A 248 -17.84 -10.52 -12.48
C ALA A 248 -18.64 -11.66 -11.82
N ASP A 249 -18.37 -12.90 -12.25
CA ASP A 249 -18.94 -14.11 -11.65
C ASP A 249 -18.51 -14.32 -10.19
N ASN A 250 -17.27 -13.94 -9.91
CA ASN A 250 -16.67 -13.95 -8.58
C ASN A 250 -15.83 -12.68 -8.42
N MET A 251 -16.40 -11.69 -7.71
CA MET A 251 -15.74 -10.40 -7.50
C MET A 251 -14.40 -10.55 -6.76
N GLN A 252 -14.36 -11.39 -5.72
CA GLN A 252 -13.13 -11.66 -4.98
C GLN A 252 -12.04 -12.23 -5.89
N LEU A 253 -12.37 -13.23 -6.72
CA LEU A 253 -11.42 -13.84 -7.66
C LEU A 253 -10.96 -12.85 -8.73
N HIS A 254 -11.88 -12.05 -9.25
CA HIS A 254 -11.57 -11.01 -10.25
C HIS A 254 -10.56 -10.00 -9.70
N ILE A 255 -10.81 -9.47 -8.49
CA ILE A 255 -9.89 -8.57 -7.80
C ILE A 255 -8.56 -9.27 -7.51
N GLY A 256 -8.59 -10.52 -7.05
CA GLY A 256 -7.38 -11.29 -6.78
C GLY A 256 -6.50 -11.46 -8.01
N ASN A 257 -7.10 -11.74 -9.18
CA ASN A 257 -6.35 -11.84 -10.44
C ASN A 257 -5.73 -10.50 -10.85
N GLN A 258 -6.47 -9.40 -10.73
CA GLN A 258 -5.94 -8.06 -11.00
C GLN A 258 -4.78 -7.72 -10.06
N LEU A 259 -4.87 -8.11 -8.79
CA LEU A 259 -3.78 -7.90 -7.85
C LEU A 259 -2.52 -8.69 -8.21
N ILE A 260 -2.66 -9.92 -8.71
CA ILE A 260 -1.53 -10.72 -9.20
C ILE A 260 -0.87 -10.02 -10.40
N GLU A 261 -1.66 -9.48 -11.34
CA GLU A 261 -1.13 -8.71 -12.48
C GLU A 261 -0.41 -7.43 -12.00
N CYS A 262 -1.01 -6.68 -11.07
CA CYS A 262 -0.37 -5.50 -10.47
C CYS A 262 0.91 -5.87 -9.72
N GLU A 263 0.91 -6.99 -9.00
CA GLU A 263 2.06 -7.49 -8.28
C GLU A 263 3.22 -7.82 -9.24
N GLU A 264 2.93 -8.49 -10.37
CA GLU A 264 3.94 -8.75 -11.41
C GLU A 264 4.54 -7.45 -11.95
N HIS A 265 3.70 -6.48 -12.30
CA HIS A 265 4.15 -5.17 -12.79
C HIS A 265 4.96 -4.40 -11.73
N TYR A 266 4.54 -4.45 -10.47
CA TYR A 266 5.24 -3.83 -9.37
C TYR A 266 6.63 -4.45 -9.16
N TYR A 267 6.76 -5.77 -9.25
CA TYR A 267 8.06 -6.44 -9.23
C TYR A 267 8.97 -6.03 -10.40
N GLN A 268 8.42 -5.93 -11.62
CA GLN A 268 9.17 -5.51 -12.80
C GLN A 268 9.76 -4.10 -12.59
N LEU A 269 8.94 -3.18 -12.06
CA LEU A 269 9.38 -1.81 -11.76
C LEU A 269 10.48 -1.76 -10.69
N GLN A 270 10.42 -2.62 -9.67
CA GLN A 270 11.46 -2.66 -8.63
C GLN A 270 12.78 -3.28 -9.09
N LEU A 271 12.73 -4.29 -9.98
CA LEU A 271 13.94 -4.99 -10.45
C LEU A 271 14.72 -4.18 -11.49
N ASP A 272 14.02 -3.48 -12.38
CA ASP A 272 14.61 -2.73 -13.48
C ASP A 272 14.61 -1.21 -13.18
N SER A 273 15.23 -0.80 -12.06
CA SER A 273 15.28 0.62 -11.65
C SER A 273 15.84 1.55 -12.75
N GLU A 274 16.74 1.04 -13.60
CA GLU A 274 17.34 1.76 -14.74
C GLU A 274 16.43 1.85 -15.98
N LYS A 275 15.42 0.98 -16.14
CA LYS A 275 14.45 0.98 -17.27
C LYS A 275 13.02 1.28 -16.83
N SER A 276 12.84 1.77 -15.60
CA SER A 276 11.55 2.14 -15.02
C SER A 276 10.73 3.06 -15.93
N LEU A 277 11.37 3.94 -16.70
CA LEU A 277 10.72 4.86 -17.65
C LEU A 277 10.11 4.13 -18.87
N ASP A 278 10.81 3.14 -19.44
CA ASP A 278 10.31 2.36 -20.59
C ASP A 278 9.17 1.42 -20.14
N ILE A 279 9.28 0.86 -18.94
CA ILE A 279 8.28 -0.04 -18.36
C ILE A 279 7.01 0.74 -18.00
N THR A 280 7.12 1.90 -17.36
CA THR A 280 5.97 2.78 -17.04
C THR A 280 5.25 3.30 -18.28
N GLN A 281 5.95 3.49 -19.41
CA GLN A 281 5.31 3.84 -20.69
C GLN A 281 4.53 2.66 -21.32
N SER A 282 4.91 1.43 -21.00
CA SER A 282 4.26 0.21 -21.51
C SER A 282 3.10 -0.28 -20.65
N ILE A 283 3.06 0.12 -19.37
CA ILE A 283 1.99 -0.25 -18.44
C ILE A 283 0.89 0.84 -18.52
N PRO A 284 -0.35 0.49 -18.90
CA PRO A 284 -1.42 1.47 -19.09
C PRO A 284 -1.92 2.13 -17.78
N THR A 285 -1.70 1.50 -16.62
CA THR A 285 -2.15 1.98 -15.31
C THR A 285 -1.13 1.67 -14.23
N SER A 286 -0.86 2.60 -13.32
CA SER A 286 0.02 2.34 -12.16
C SER A 286 -0.45 1.09 -11.39
N PRO A 287 0.43 0.12 -11.09
CA PRO A 287 0.06 -1.08 -10.33
C PRO A 287 -0.22 -0.79 -8.86
N THR A 288 0.18 0.38 -8.36
CA THR A 288 0.01 0.80 -6.98
C THR A 288 -0.69 2.16 -6.86
N PHE A 289 -1.29 2.38 -5.69
CA PHE A 289 -1.94 3.64 -5.34
C PHE A 289 -1.80 3.95 -3.84
N HIS A 290 -1.89 5.24 -3.49
CA HIS A 290 -1.91 5.66 -2.09
C HIS A 290 -3.30 5.51 -1.47
N PRO A 291 -3.45 4.80 -0.33
CA PRO A 291 -4.75 4.64 0.33
C PRO A 291 -5.32 5.97 0.87
N GLN A 292 -4.45 6.93 1.23
CA GLN A 292 -4.86 8.28 1.61
C GLN A 292 -5.57 9.00 0.45
N MET A 293 -5.08 8.83 -0.78
CA MET A 293 -5.73 9.39 -1.97
C MET A 293 -7.11 8.78 -2.19
N ALA A 294 -7.24 7.45 -2.04
CA ALA A 294 -8.53 6.76 -2.14
C ALA A 294 -9.54 7.26 -1.09
N ALA A 295 -9.09 7.50 0.14
CA ALA A 295 -9.92 8.08 1.19
C ALA A 295 -10.40 9.50 0.83
N LEU A 296 -9.49 10.38 0.38
CA LEU A 296 -9.82 11.74 -0.03
C LEU A 296 -10.81 11.77 -1.19
N LEU A 297 -10.59 10.96 -2.22
CA LEU A 297 -11.52 10.82 -3.36
C LEU A 297 -12.89 10.33 -2.90
N THR A 298 -12.95 9.41 -1.94
CA THR A 298 -14.23 8.95 -1.37
C THR A 298 -14.98 10.09 -0.69
N ILE A 299 -14.29 10.90 0.13
CA ILE A 299 -14.95 12.03 0.80
C ILE A 299 -15.39 13.11 -0.19
N ALA A 300 -14.59 13.38 -1.23
CA ALA A 300 -14.97 14.32 -2.28
C ALA A 300 -16.23 13.91 -3.06
N LEU A 301 -16.57 12.61 -3.11
CA LEU A 301 -17.83 12.10 -3.68
C LEU A 301 -19.03 12.35 -2.75
N LEU A 302 -18.80 12.53 -1.45
CA LEU A 302 -19.83 12.63 -0.42
C LEU A 302 -20.02 14.06 0.11
N CYS A 303 -19.01 14.92 -0.06
CA CYS A 303 -18.99 16.30 0.41
C CYS A 303 -18.29 17.23 -0.58
N ASP A 304 -18.83 18.44 -0.72
CA ASP A 304 -18.25 19.49 -1.57
C ASP A 304 -17.42 20.46 -0.71
N GLU A 305 -16.22 20.02 -0.32
CA GLU A 305 -15.31 20.79 0.53
C GLU A 305 -14.08 21.24 -0.28
N ALA A 306 -13.82 22.55 -0.30
CA ALA A 306 -12.73 23.14 -1.09
C ALA A 306 -11.35 22.67 -0.63
N GLU A 307 -11.14 22.51 0.68
CA GLU A 307 -9.88 22.04 1.26
C GLU A 307 -9.48 20.66 0.74
N ILE A 308 -10.44 19.72 0.71
CA ILE A 308 -10.23 18.36 0.20
C ILE A 308 -9.94 18.38 -1.30
N LYS A 309 -10.70 19.16 -2.08
CA LYS A 309 -10.49 19.28 -3.53
C LYS A 309 -9.12 19.88 -3.87
N ASN A 310 -8.68 20.86 -3.10
CA ASN A 310 -7.36 21.47 -3.25
C ASN A 310 -6.26 20.46 -2.95
N LEU A 311 -6.38 19.69 -1.87
CA LEU A 311 -5.43 18.65 -1.52
C LEU A 311 -5.34 17.56 -2.60
N ILE A 312 -6.48 17.09 -3.12
CA ILE A 312 -6.53 16.12 -4.24
C ILE A 312 -5.82 16.70 -5.47
N SER A 313 -6.08 17.95 -5.81
CA SER A 313 -5.46 18.62 -6.97
C SER A 313 -3.94 18.74 -6.80
N LEU A 314 -3.48 19.08 -5.59
CA LEU A 314 -2.06 19.14 -5.26
C LEU A 314 -1.40 17.76 -5.30
N ALA A 315 -2.05 16.74 -4.74
CA ALA A 315 -1.55 15.36 -4.70
C ALA A 315 -1.39 14.74 -6.10
N ARG A 316 -2.22 15.15 -7.07
CA ARG A 316 -2.10 14.75 -8.48
C ARG A 316 -0.85 15.32 -9.17
N ILE A 317 -0.34 16.47 -8.68
CA ILE A 317 0.86 17.12 -9.22
C ILE A 317 2.09 16.67 -8.44
N ASN A 318 2.01 16.65 -7.12
CA ASN A 318 3.08 16.25 -6.22
C ASN A 318 2.55 15.32 -5.14
N ILE A 319 2.92 14.04 -5.26
CA ILE A 319 2.46 13.01 -4.34
C ILE A 319 3.05 13.14 -2.93
N ASP A 320 4.17 13.86 -2.78
CA ASP A 320 4.82 14.08 -1.49
C ASP A 320 3.95 14.86 -0.49
N VAL A 321 2.93 15.57 -0.98
CA VAL A 321 1.94 16.25 -0.12
C VAL A 321 1.17 15.24 0.74
N LEU A 322 1.07 13.97 0.33
CA LEU A 322 0.44 12.89 1.11
C LEU A 322 1.37 12.25 2.16
N LYS A 323 2.57 12.81 2.39
CA LYS A 323 3.44 12.35 3.49
C LYS A 323 3.05 12.93 4.85
N GLU A 324 2.28 14.02 4.85
CA GLU A 324 1.80 14.64 6.08
C GLU A 324 0.46 14.06 6.51
N THR A 325 0.20 14.06 7.82
CA THR A 325 -1.10 13.65 8.36
C THR A 325 -2.12 14.71 8.03
N PHE A 326 -3.17 14.32 7.30
CA PHE A 326 -4.27 15.22 6.97
C PHE A 326 -5.40 15.08 7.98
N THR A 327 -5.76 16.18 8.65
CA THR A 327 -6.88 16.24 9.58
C THR A 327 -7.94 17.20 9.06
N PHE A 328 -9.20 16.78 9.06
CA PHE A 328 -10.31 17.61 8.61
C PHE A 328 -11.54 17.33 9.47
N GLU A 329 -12.28 18.36 9.84
CA GLU A 329 -13.51 18.21 10.64
C GLU A 329 -14.59 19.18 10.17
N ASN A 330 -15.79 18.64 9.94
CA ASN A 330 -17.00 19.43 9.67
C ASN A 330 -18.20 18.88 10.46
N GLU A 331 -19.41 19.31 10.15
CA GLU A 331 -20.63 18.88 10.87
C GLU A 331 -20.95 17.38 10.73
N ILE A 332 -20.40 16.70 9.71
CA ILE A 332 -20.72 15.31 9.38
C ILE A 332 -19.53 14.39 9.63
N PHE A 333 -18.32 14.84 9.34
CA PHE A 333 -17.11 14.03 9.26
C PHE A 333 -16.01 14.55 10.18
N ARG A 334 -15.25 13.60 10.71
CA ARG A 334 -13.93 13.81 11.31
C ARG A 334 -12.95 12.87 10.61
N LEU A 335 -11.94 13.42 9.96
CA LEU A 335 -10.93 12.70 9.21
C LEU A 335 -9.58 12.85 9.90
N GLN A 336 -8.86 11.74 10.07
CA GLN A 336 -7.46 11.70 10.45
C GLN A 336 -6.74 10.68 9.56
N LEU A 337 -6.12 11.18 8.51
CA LEU A 337 -5.48 10.34 7.50
C LEU A 337 -3.96 10.44 7.65
N HIS A 338 -3.35 9.45 8.28
CA HIS A 338 -1.89 9.37 8.39
C HIS A 338 -1.28 8.84 7.10
N HIS A 339 -0.01 9.19 6.90
CA HIS A 339 0.77 8.62 5.82
C HIS A 339 0.87 7.10 5.96
N THR A 340 0.65 6.42 4.84
CA THR A 340 0.58 4.97 4.75
C THR A 340 1.24 4.50 3.46
N PRO A 341 1.95 3.36 3.47
CA PRO A 341 2.54 2.79 2.27
C PRO A 341 1.48 2.49 1.20
N GLU A 342 1.92 2.44 -0.06
CA GLU A 342 1.04 2.17 -1.19
C GLU A 342 0.39 0.78 -1.12
N LEU A 343 -0.78 0.65 -1.74
CA LEU A 343 -1.49 -0.61 -1.94
C LEU A 343 -1.39 -1.03 -3.40
N LEU A 344 -1.40 -2.34 -3.67
CA LEU A 344 -1.52 -2.88 -5.03
C LEU A 344 -2.96 -2.78 -5.55
N GLY A 345 -3.14 -2.65 -6.86
CA GLY A 345 -4.45 -2.73 -7.51
C GLY A 345 -5.08 -1.39 -7.82
N ASN A 346 -6.42 -1.34 -7.81
CA ASN A 346 -7.19 -0.18 -8.22
C ASN A 346 -7.78 0.58 -7.03
N HIS A 347 -7.48 1.88 -6.91
CA HIS A 347 -8.01 2.73 -5.85
C HIS A 347 -9.55 2.82 -5.85
N ASN A 348 -10.21 2.59 -7.00
CA ASN A 348 -11.67 2.58 -7.12
C ASN A 348 -12.34 1.46 -6.31
N HIS A 349 -11.64 0.34 -6.07
CA HIS A 349 -12.15 -0.70 -5.16
C HIS A 349 -12.23 -0.19 -3.72
N ILE A 350 -11.21 0.56 -3.28
CA ILE A 350 -11.18 1.14 -1.94
C ILE A 350 -12.22 2.26 -1.81
N ILE A 351 -12.40 3.06 -2.87
CA ILE A 351 -13.47 4.07 -2.92
C ILE A 351 -14.84 3.42 -2.73
N LEU A 352 -15.14 2.34 -3.47
CA LEU A 352 -16.42 1.63 -3.35
C LEU A 352 -16.60 1.03 -1.94
N LEU A 353 -15.54 0.46 -1.37
CA LEU A 353 -15.53 -0.07 -0.01
C LEU A 353 -15.87 1.01 1.01
N LEU A 354 -15.15 2.14 0.98
CA LEU A 354 -15.33 3.24 1.93
C LEU A 354 -16.69 3.92 1.71
N GLU A 355 -17.11 4.15 0.48
CA GLU A 355 -18.41 4.73 0.14
C GLU A 355 -19.56 3.92 0.76
N ASN A 356 -19.52 2.58 0.64
CA ASN A 356 -20.54 1.72 1.23
C ASN A 356 -20.55 1.80 2.77
N LEU A 357 -19.39 1.82 3.41
CA LEU A 357 -19.30 1.94 4.87
C LEU A 357 -19.76 3.30 5.38
N ILE A 358 -19.36 4.37 4.71
CA ILE A 358 -19.71 5.74 5.09
C ILE A 358 -21.21 5.99 4.88
N LYS A 359 -21.78 5.56 3.74
CA LYS A 359 -23.24 5.62 3.53
C LYS A 359 -23.99 4.77 4.54
N ASN A 360 -23.39 3.68 5.01
CA ASN A 360 -23.97 2.90 6.08
C ASN A 360 -23.98 3.67 7.40
N ALA A 361 -22.84 4.24 7.78
CA ALA A 361 -22.68 5.11 8.95
C ALA A 361 -23.66 6.29 8.92
N GLN A 362 -23.72 7.08 7.85
CA GLN A 362 -24.63 8.24 7.71
C GLN A 362 -26.10 7.89 7.99
N PHE A 363 -26.58 6.75 7.51
CA PHE A 363 -27.94 6.32 7.75
C PHE A 363 -28.22 5.96 9.21
N PHE A 364 -27.24 5.38 9.92
CA PHE A 364 -27.41 4.99 11.33
C PHE A 364 -27.10 6.14 12.30
N SER A 365 -26.18 7.04 11.96
CA SER A 365 -25.93 8.28 12.71
C SER A 365 -27.19 9.15 12.80
N ASN A 366 -28.05 9.15 11.77
CA ASN A 366 -29.32 9.87 11.80
C ASN A 366 -30.41 9.23 12.69
N LYS A 367 -30.16 8.04 13.26
CA LYS A 367 -31.14 7.32 14.11
C LYS A 367 -30.88 7.49 15.61
N VAL A 368 -29.94 8.35 15.98
CA VAL A 368 -29.70 8.69 17.39
C VAL A 368 -30.79 9.62 17.92
N ARG A 369 -31.12 9.48 19.21
CA ARG A 369 -32.23 10.24 19.84
C ARG A 369 -31.94 11.74 19.99
N PHE A 370 -30.66 12.09 20.18
CA PHE A 370 -30.21 13.46 20.45
C PHE A 370 -28.95 13.73 19.65
N LYS A 371 -28.87 14.92 19.04
CA LYS A 371 -27.66 15.35 18.35
C LYS A 371 -26.60 15.89 19.32
N GLN A 372 -25.33 15.57 19.09
CA GLN A 372 -24.19 16.04 19.88
C GLN A 372 -22.89 16.07 19.05
N ALA A 373 -21.86 16.72 19.57
CA ALA A 373 -20.60 16.95 18.86
C ALA A 373 -19.87 15.65 18.44
N SER A 374 -20.04 14.54 19.17
CA SER A 374 -19.44 13.24 18.83
C SER A 374 -20.25 12.41 17.81
N ASP A 375 -21.33 12.96 17.24
CA ASP A 375 -22.13 12.25 16.21
C ASP A 375 -21.46 12.20 14.84
N ARG A 376 -20.36 12.95 14.67
CA ARG A 376 -19.54 12.96 13.45
C ARG A 376 -19.06 11.53 13.16
N ILE A 377 -19.07 11.17 11.89
CA ILE A 377 -18.49 9.92 11.40
C ILE A 377 -16.98 10.09 11.42
N SER A 378 -16.30 9.28 12.21
CA SER A 378 -14.85 9.31 12.35
C SER A 378 -14.21 8.35 11.37
N ILE A 379 -13.26 8.82 10.58
CA ILE A 379 -12.52 8.03 9.59
C ILE A 379 -11.04 8.21 9.84
N HIS A 380 -10.38 7.12 10.20
CA HIS A 380 -8.95 7.09 10.48
C HIS A 380 -8.26 6.16 9.49
N LEU A 381 -7.07 6.57 9.05
CA LEU A 381 -6.16 5.75 8.25
C LEU A 381 -4.80 5.75 8.93
N THR A 382 -4.27 4.58 9.27
CA THR A 382 -2.98 4.41 9.93
C THR A 382 -2.15 3.30 9.27
N ALA A 383 -0.83 3.38 9.40
CA ALA A 383 0.08 2.31 8.96
C ALA A 383 0.29 1.32 10.11
N GLU A 384 -0.08 0.06 9.91
CA GLU A 384 0.16 -1.02 10.87
C GLU A 384 1.14 -2.04 10.28
N LYS A 385 2.45 -1.82 10.49
CA LYS A 385 3.55 -2.66 9.96
C LYS A 385 3.45 -2.89 8.44
N ASN A 386 2.73 -3.93 8.05
CA ASN A 386 2.55 -4.45 6.69
C ASN A 386 1.13 -4.20 6.15
N HIS A 387 0.30 -3.43 6.85
CA HIS A 387 -1.09 -3.17 6.46
C HIS A 387 -1.41 -1.68 6.51
N ALA A 388 -2.24 -1.21 5.58
CA ALA A 388 -3.01 0.00 5.74
C ALA A 388 -4.27 -0.33 6.55
N ALA A 389 -4.44 0.35 7.68
CA ALA A 389 -5.57 0.14 8.58
C ALA A 389 -6.56 1.30 8.48
N PHE A 390 -7.80 1.01 8.10
CA PHE A 390 -8.91 1.95 8.14
C PHE A 390 -9.79 1.68 9.36
N SER A 391 -10.20 2.74 10.04
CA SER A 391 -11.19 2.71 11.11
C SER A 391 -12.34 3.66 10.78
N ILE A 392 -13.57 3.14 10.68
CA ILE A 392 -14.76 3.93 10.41
C ILE A 392 -15.71 3.77 11.59
N TYR A 393 -15.83 4.80 12.40
CA TYR A 393 -16.70 4.85 13.56
C TYR A 393 -17.92 5.72 13.28
N ASN A 394 -19.08 5.25 13.73
CA ASN A 394 -20.29 6.06 13.82
C ASN A 394 -21.06 5.76 15.10
N ARG A 395 -21.62 6.81 15.70
CA ARG A 395 -22.61 6.64 16.77
C ARG A 395 -23.88 6.04 16.21
N GLY A 396 -24.53 5.16 16.96
CA GLY A 396 -25.75 4.49 16.49
C GLY A 396 -26.07 3.22 17.26
N PRO A 397 -27.13 2.51 16.85
CA PRO A 397 -27.50 1.25 17.47
C PRO A 397 -26.41 0.19 17.25
N HIS A 398 -26.11 -0.57 18.29
CA HIS A 398 -25.20 -1.71 18.23
C HIS A 398 -25.69 -2.80 17.29
N ILE A 399 -24.74 -3.54 16.73
CA ILE A 399 -25.01 -4.74 15.94
C ILE A 399 -25.00 -5.93 16.88
N GLY A 400 -26.10 -6.68 16.93
CA GLY A 400 -26.19 -7.89 17.77
C GLY A 400 -25.14 -8.93 17.35
N ASN A 401 -24.60 -9.67 18.32
CA ASN A 401 -23.50 -10.62 18.06
C ASN A 401 -23.82 -11.64 16.97
N GLU A 402 -25.04 -12.19 16.96
CA GLU A 402 -25.51 -13.12 15.91
C GLU A 402 -25.61 -12.47 14.51
N GLN A 403 -25.76 -11.15 14.45
CA GLN A 403 -25.89 -10.41 13.19
C GLN A 403 -24.54 -10.02 12.61
N LYS A 404 -23.46 -9.93 13.40
CA LYS A 404 -22.14 -9.46 12.95
C LYS A 404 -21.57 -10.26 11.77
N GLU A 405 -21.84 -11.56 11.70
CA GLU A 405 -21.46 -12.37 10.54
C GLU A 405 -22.49 -12.28 9.40
N GLN A 406 -23.77 -12.12 9.74
CA GLN A 406 -24.85 -12.08 8.76
C GLN A 406 -24.89 -10.79 7.94
N ILE A 407 -24.42 -9.65 8.48
CA ILE A 407 -24.42 -8.36 7.76
C ILE A 407 -23.63 -8.39 6.45
N PHE A 408 -22.68 -9.33 6.30
CA PHE A 408 -21.88 -9.51 5.09
C PHE A 408 -22.50 -10.51 4.10
N LYS A 409 -23.60 -11.20 4.47
CA LYS A 409 -24.28 -12.15 3.58
C LYS A 409 -25.02 -11.41 2.48
N LEU A 410 -25.02 -12.01 1.29
CA LEU A 410 -25.69 -11.48 0.12
C LEU A 410 -27.20 -11.27 0.40
N GLY A 411 -27.73 -10.08 0.11
CA GLY A 411 -29.16 -9.77 0.25
C GLY A 411 -29.63 -9.50 1.69
N TYR A 412 -28.73 -9.60 2.68
CA TYR A 412 -29.02 -9.24 4.06
C TYR A 412 -29.15 -7.72 4.21
N SER A 413 -30.25 -7.26 4.79
CA SER A 413 -30.48 -5.83 5.02
C SER A 413 -31.52 -5.62 6.11
N THR A 414 -31.17 -4.80 7.10
CA THR A 414 -32.10 -4.34 8.15
C THR A 414 -32.88 -3.09 7.72
N ARG A 415 -32.66 -2.59 6.50
CA ARG A 415 -33.27 -1.35 5.96
C ARG A 415 -34.58 -1.57 5.19
N ARG A 416 -35.21 -2.76 5.29
CA ARG A 416 -36.31 -3.24 4.42
C ARG A 416 -37.65 -2.47 4.49
N ASN A 417 -37.76 -1.30 5.13
CA ASN A 417 -39.02 -0.54 5.20
C ASN A 417 -39.13 0.58 4.13
N LYS A 418 -40.16 0.44 3.28
CA LYS A 418 -40.92 1.34 2.36
C LYS A 418 -40.32 2.59 1.69
N GLN A 419 -39.13 3.10 2.04
CA GLN A 419 -38.56 4.32 1.42
C GLN A 419 -37.12 4.15 0.91
N HIS A 420 -36.37 3.15 1.38
CA HIS A 420 -35.01 2.89 0.90
C HIS A 420 -34.87 1.47 0.35
N HIS A 421 -34.57 1.37 -0.94
CA HIS A 421 -34.24 0.13 -1.66
C HIS A 421 -32.84 -0.38 -1.28
N GLY A 422 -32.56 -0.59 0.01
CA GLY A 422 -31.33 -1.24 0.44
C GLY A 422 -31.35 -2.71 0.04
N LYS A 423 -30.89 -3.04 -1.18
CA LYS A 423 -30.86 -4.39 -1.77
C LYS A 423 -30.00 -5.41 -0.98
N GLY A 424 -29.30 -4.98 0.07
CA GLY A 424 -28.41 -5.84 0.86
C GLY A 424 -27.13 -6.24 0.13
N LEU A 425 -26.66 -5.38 -0.78
CA LEU A 425 -25.47 -5.63 -1.60
C LEU A 425 -24.21 -4.91 -1.07
N GLY A 426 -24.37 -3.78 -0.37
CA GLY A 426 -23.25 -2.90 -0.02
C GLY A 426 -22.19 -3.55 0.87
N LEU A 427 -22.57 -4.08 2.04
CA LEU A 427 -21.61 -4.77 2.93
C LEU A 427 -21.12 -6.10 2.35
N PHE A 428 -21.91 -6.75 1.51
CA PHE A 428 -21.44 -7.91 0.74
C PHE A 428 -20.28 -7.50 -0.17
N PHE A 429 -20.40 -6.40 -0.94
CA PHE A 429 -19.29 -5.89 -1.77
C PHE A 429 -18.06 -5.51 -0.94
N VAL A 430 -18.26 -4.87 0.21
CA VAL A 430 -17.16 -4.58 1.15
C VAL A 430 -16.40 -5.86 1.50
N LYS A 431 -17.10 -6.93 1.87
CA LYS A 431 -16.47 -8.21 2.21
C LYS A 431 -15.77 -8.85 1.00
N GLN A 432 -16.36 -8.82 -0.19
CA GLN A 432 -15.76 -9.36 -1.41
C GLN A 432 -14.47 -8.62 -1.80
N ILE A 433 -14.48 -7.29 -1.72
CA ILE A 433 -13.32 -6.45 -1.99
C ILE A 433 -12.21 -6.77 -0.99
N ILE A 434 -12.50 -6.74 0.31
CA ILE A 434 -11.50 -6.99 1.36
C ILE A 434 -10.89 -8.38 1.21
N ASN A 435 -11.71 -9.40 0.95
CA ASN A 435 -11.21 -10.75 0.71
C ASN A 435 -10.39 -10.85 -0.59
N GLY A 436 -10.74 -10.09 -1.64
CA GLY A 436 -9.98 -10.02 -2.89
C GLY A 436 -8.58 -9.45 -2.66
N TYR A 437 -8.48 -8.42 -1.82
CA TYR A 437 -7.24 -7.83 -1.33
C TYR A 437 -6.52 -8.66 -0.26
N GLN A 438 -7.01 -9.86 0.08
CA GLN A 438 -6.47 -10.69 1.17
C GLN A 438 -6.42 -9.96 2.53
N GLY A 439 -7.28 -8.96 2.70
CA GLY A 439 -7.40 -8.15 3.90
C GLY A 439 -8.34 -8.75 4.94
N ARG A 440 -8.53 -8.01 6.04
CA ARG A 440 -9.41 -8.38 7.16
C ARG A 440 -10.38 -7.24 7.46
N ILE A 441 -11.59 -7.62 7.88
CA ILE A 441 -12.61 -6.70 8.40
C ILE A 441 -13.15 -7.22 9.72
N GLN A 442 -13.19 -6.36 10.72
CA GLN A 442 -13.76 -6.60 12.04
C GLN A 442 -14.78 -5.50 12.37
N VAL A 443 -15.78 -5.87 13.16
CA VAL A 443 -16.85 -4.96 13.58
C VAL A 443 -17.01 -5.01 15.09
N ASP A 444 -16.75 -3.88 15.73
CA ASP A 444 -16.80 -3.73 17.18
C ASP A 444 -17.92 -2.76 17.57
N ASN A 445 -18.64 -3.12 18.64
CA ASN A 445 -19.58 -2.18 19.26
C ASN A 445 -18.79 -1.38 20.30
N ILE A 446 -18.84 -0.06 20.20
CA ILE A 446 -18.26 0.84 21.18
C ILE A 446 -19.30 1.07 22.27
N GLU A 447 -18.94 0.73 23.51
CA GLU A 447 -19.82 0.86 24.67
C GLU A 447 -19.45 2.08 25.52
N ASN A 448 -20.48 2.67 26.15
CA ASN A 448 -20.26 3.68 27.17
C ASN A 448 -19.83 2.97 28.46
N THR A 449 -18.57 3.17 28.86
CA THR A 449 -18.02 2.62 30.10
C THR A 449 -18.10 3.67 31.22
N GLU A 450 -18.35 3.22 32.45
CA GLU A 450 -18.26 4.10 33.62
C GLU A 450 -16.84 4.65 33.73
N THR A 451 -16.73 5.96 33.71
CA THR A 451 -15.43 6.65 33.70
C THR A 451 -15.38 7.69 34.80
N GLN A 452 -14.29 7.73 35.55
CA GLN A 452 -14.05 8.75 36.56
C GLN A 452 -13.03 9.77 36.05
N TYR A 453 -13.35 11.04 36.25
CA TYR A 453 -12.51 12.17 35.90
C TYR A 453 -12.22 13.01 37.15
N HIS A 454 -10.98 13.45 37.29
CA HIS A 454 -10.56 14.43 38.28
C HIS A 454 -10.28 15.75 37.58
N LEU A 455 -11.20 16.70 37.76
CA LEU A 455 -11.11 18.05 37.24
C LEU A 455 -10.41 18.95 38.26
N THR A 456 -9.34 19.61 37.87
CA THR A 456 -8.66 20.65 38.67
C THR A 456 -8.73 21.97 37.92
N VAL A 457 -9.36 22.96 38.52
CA VAL A 457 -9.51 24.31 37.97
C VAL A 457 -8.58 25.24 38.74
N ILE A 458 -7.67 25.92 38.04
CA ILE A 458 -6.73 26.88 38.60
C ILE A 458 -7.27 28.28 38.31
N LEU A 459 -7.52 29.07 39.35
CA LEU A 459 -8.00 30.43 39.27
C LEU A 459 -6.82 31.41 39.24
N ALA A 460 -7.01 32.60 38.64
CA ALA A 460 -6.01 33.67 38.60
C ALA A 460 -5.58 34.20 39.98
N SER A 461 -6.29 33.83 41.05
CA SER A 461 -5.89 34.06 42.44
C SER A 461 -4.78 33.11 42.93
N GLY A 462 -4.43 32.09 42.15
CA GLY A 462 -3.56 30.98 42.54
C GLY A 462 -4.28 29.86 43.30
N GLU A 463 -5.60 29.95 43.49
CA GLU A 463 -6.40 28.90 44.14
C GLU A 463 -6.71 27.75 43.17
N SER A 464 -6.51 26.50 43.63
CA SER A 464 -6.84 25.30 42.86
C SER A 464 -8.07 24.60 43.43
N ILE A 465 -9.14 24.49 42.64
CA ILE A 465 -10.38 23.82 43.01
C ILE A 465 -10.40 22.44 42.37
N LYS A 466 -10.55 21.38 43.17
CA LYS A 466 -10.56 19.98 42.71
C LYS A 466 -11.95 19.39 42.81
N SER A 467 -12.41 18.77 41.74
CA SER A 467 -13.70 18.10 41.64
C SER A 467 -13.52 16.69 41.09
N SER A 468 -14.11 15.69 41.74
CA SER A 468 -14.17 14.32 41.22
C SER A 468 -15.52 14.08 40.58
N LEU A 469 -15.49 13.62 39.33
CA LEU A 469 -16.66 13.43 38.47
C LEU A 469 -16.74 11.97 38.08
N THR A 470 -17.90 11.35 38.27
CA THR A 470 -18.20 10.00 37.77
C THR A 470 -19.19 10.12 36.64
N CYS A 471 -18.87 9.55 35.48
CA CYS A 471 -19.71 9.57 34.29
C CYS A 471 -20.26 8.17 34.03
N GLN A 472 -21.57 8.05 33.84
CA GLN A 472 -22.23 6.76 33.58
C GLN A 472 -23.39 6.94 32.59
N PHE A 473 -23.70 5.87 31.86
CA PHE A 473 -24.85 5.81 30.97
C PHE A 473 -26.09 5.36 31.73
N ILE A 474 -27.07 6.25 31.91
CA ILE A 474 -28.31 6.03 32.68
C ILE A 474 -29.50 6.51 31.84
N ASP A 475 -30.56 5.70 31.74
CA ASP A 475 -31.80 5.99 30.98
C ASP A 475 -31.59 6.41 29.51
N GLY A 476 -30.54 5.91 28.87
CA GLY A 476 -30.24 6.22 27.47
C GLY A 476 -29.53 7.56 27.24
N LYS A 477 -28.94 8.16 28.30
CA LYS A 477 -28.09 9.34 28.22
C LYS A 477 -26.84 9.16 29.09
N MET A 478 -25.76 9.82 28.70
CA MET A 478 -24.62 10.00 29.60
C MET A 478 -24.96 11.07 30.64
N ARG A 479 -24.75 10.74 31.92
CA ARG A 479 -24.89 11.66 33.05
C ARG A 479 -23.60 11.72 33.85
N VAL A 480 -23.41 12.82 34.55
CA VAL A 480 -22.29 13.06 35.45
C VAL A 480 -22.77 13.23 36.87
N TYR A 481 -22.05 12.62 37.81
CA TYR A 481 -22.21 12.77 39.26
C TYR A 481 -20.96 13.42 39.83
N GLN A 482 -21.12 14.49 40.60
CA GLN A 482 -20.02 15.14 41.32
C GLN A 482 -19.92 14.55 42.73
N ASN A 483 -18.78 13.95 43.06
CA ASN A 483 -18.57 13.38 44.38
C ASN A 483 -18.27 14.50 45.41
N ASN A 484 -19.26 14.84 46.23
CA ASN A 484 -19.18 15.87 47.26
C ASN A 484 -19.15 15.24 48.67
N ASN A 485 -18.17 14.39 48.98
CA ASN A 485 -17.91 13.78 50.31
C ASN A 485 -19.05 12.96 50.97
N THR A 486 -20.24 12.91 50.38
CA THR A 486 -21.34 12.03 50.76
C THR A 486 -21.54 11.01 49.64
N ASP A 487 -21.19 9.73 49.88
CA ASP A 487 -21.37 8.61 48.93
C ASP A 487 -22.86 8.24 48.71
N ASP A 488 -23.73 9.24 48.61
CA ASP A 488 -25.15 9.06 48.29
C ASP A 488 -25.32 9.08 46.77
N LYS A 489 -25.26 7.89 46.17
CA LYS A 489 -25.47 7.63 44.73
C LYS A 489 -26.97 7.48 44.38
N SER A 490 -27.85 8.23 45.02
CA SER A 490 -29.27 8.28 44.63
C SER A 490 -29.44 8.82 43.20
N GLU A 491 -30.44 8.31 42.47
CA GLU A 491 -30.69 8.65 41.05
C GLU A 491 -30.88 10.16 40.82
N ASP A 492 -31.38 10.90 41.82
CA ASP A 492 -31.61 12.36 41.76
C ASP A 492 -30.33 13.20 41.67
N ASN A 493 -29.17 12.66 42.03
CA ASN A 493 -27.90 13.39 42.02
C ASN A 493 -27.18 13.36 40.67
N TRP A 494 -27.67 12.61 39.69
CA TRP A 494 -27.10 12.51 38.35
C TRP A 494 -27.63 13.61 37.43
N ILE A 495 -26.73 14.44 36.92
CA ILE A 495 -27.07 15.58 36.05
C ILE A 495 -26.57 15.37 34.62
N ASP A 496 -27.28 15.94 33.64
CA ASP A 496 -26.93 15.83 32.21
C ASP A 496 -25.64 16.62 31.87
N GLU A 497 -25.42 17.76 32.53
CA GLU A 497 -24.21 18.57 32.43
C GLU A 497 -23.88 19.21 33.78
N MET A 498 -22.60 19.22 34.14
CA MET A 498 -22.12 19.85 35.36
C MET A 498 -21.69 21.29 35.05
N THR A 499 -22.11 22.24 35.87
CA THR A 499 -21.77 23.66 35.71
C THR A 499 -21.17 24.21 37.00
N LEU A 500 -19.97 24.77 36.92
CA LEU A 500 -19.27 25.46 38.00
C LEU A 500 -19.15 26.95 37.65
N SER A 501 -19.52 27.82 38.58
CA SER A 501 -19.44 29.27 38.40
C SER A 501 -18.37 29.85 39.32
N TYR A 502 -17.47 30.63 38.75
CA TYR A 502 -16.36 31.27 39.45
C TYR A 502 -16.43 32.79 39.27
N ASP A 503 -16.30 33.54 40.37
CA ASP A 503 -16.22 35.00 40.36
C ASP A 503 -14.78 35.50 40.09
N ILE A 504 -13.81 34.58 40.00
CA ILE A 504 -12.40 34.82 39.68
C ILE A 504 -12.12 34.19 38.31
N PRO A 505 -11.31 34.83 37.44
CA PRO A 505 -10.96 34.27 36.14
C PRO A 505 -10.26 32.91 36.29
N VAL A 506 -10.62 31.97 35.40
CA VAL A 506 -9.96 30.67 35.29
C VAL A 506 -8.69 30.81 34.44
N GLU A 507 -7.55 30.39 34.96
CA GLU A 507 -6.23 30.44 34.32
C GLU A 507 -5.87 29.12 33.63
N ALA A 508 -6.17 27.98 34.25
CA ALA A 508 -5.92 26.67 33.65
C ALA A 508 -6.92 25.61 34.12
N ILE A 509 -7.14 24.60 33.27
CA ILE A 509 -7.96 23.44 33.59
C ILE A 509 -7.13 22.17 33.36
N GLU A 510 -6.99 21.34 34.38
CA GLU A 510 -6.43 19.99 34.26
C GLU A 510 -7.55 18.95 34.39
N LEU A 511 -7.61 18.01 33.47
CA LEU A 511 -8.48 16.84 33.56
C LEU A 511 -7.63 15.57 33.59
N LYS A 512 -7.87 14.72 34.59
CA LYS A 512 -7.21 13.41 34.71
C LYS A 512 -8.25 12.32 34.70
N SER A 513 -8.10 11.35 33.80
CA SER A 513 -8.88 10.12 33.80
C SER A 513 -8.14 9.02 34.55
N ASN A 514 -8.86 8.00 35.03
CA ASN A 514 -8.24 6.77 35.55
C ASN A 514 -7.39 6.03 34.49
N SER A 515 -7.65 6.28 33.20
CA SER A 515 -6.87 5.74 32.07
C SER A 515 -5.64 6.58 31.76
N THR A 516 -4.70 6.70 32.70
CA THR A 516 -3.29 7.20 32.60
C THR A 516 -2.95 8.52 31.87
N ASP A 517 -3.85 9.15 31.12
CA ASP A 517 -3.56 10.34 30.34
C ASP A 517 -3.95 11.59 31.13
N ARG A 518 -2.95 12.44 31.42
CA ARG A 518 -3.17 13.77 32.01
C ARG A 518 -3.36 14.74 30.87
N GLN A 519 -4.56 15.27 30.71
CA GLN A 519 -4.83 16.31 29.74
C GLN A 519 -4.84 17.67 30.44
N GLN A 520 -3.90 18.52 30.06
CA GLN A 520 -3.83 19.91 30.51
C GLN A 520 -4.38 20.79 29.39
N LEU A 521 -5.46 21.52 29.69
CA LEU A 521 -6.09 22.45 28.76
C LEU A 521 -5.59 23.86 29.12
N GLU A 522 -4.73 24.41 28.27
CA GLU A 522 -4.25 25.79 28.41
C GLU A 522 -5.35 26.77 27.97
N ILE A 523 -5.65 27.75 28.82
CA ILE A 523 -6.64 28.78 28.53
C ILE A 523 -5.88 30.02 28.06
N ASN A 524 -6.10 30.41 26.80
CA ASN A 524 -5.62 31.70 26.32
C ASN A 524 -6.66 32.78 26.68
N THR A 525 -6.35 33.61 27.67
CA THR A 525 -7.27 34.51 28.39
C THR A 525 -7.68 35.78 27.64
N ASP A 526 -7.94 35.72 26.32
CA ASP A 526 -8.32 36.91 25.52
C ASP A 526 -9.56 36.75 24.62
N SER A 527 -10.28 35.63 24.69
CA SER A 527 -11.47 35.42 23.85
C SER A 527 -12.76 36.03 24.43
N ARG A 528 -13.44 36.88 23.65
CA ARG A 528 -14.81 37.35 23.92
C ARG A 528 -15.89 36.29 23.63
N TYR A 529 -15.51 35.13 23.12
CA TYR A 529 -16.40 34.04 22.73
C TYR A 529 -16.25 32.84 23.67
N PRO A 530 -17.33 32.05 23.87
CA PRO A 530 -17.25 30.81 24.64
C PRO A 530 -16.20 29.87 24.05
N ILE A 531 -15.31 29.36 24.90
CA ILE A 531 -14.26 28.43 24.48
C ILE A 531 -14.79 27.01 24.70
N GLU A 532 -14.70 26.17 23.68
CA GLU A 532 -15.12 24.77 23.75
C GLU A 532 -13.91 23.85 23.52
N TRP A 533 -13.67 22.92 24.44
CA TRP A 533 -12.69 21.85 24.30
C TRP A 533 -13.39 20.52 24.21
N LEU A 534 -13.11 19.81 23.14
CA LEU A 534 -13.51 18.43 22.96
C LEU A 534 -12.30 17.53 23.25
N GLU A 535 -12.50 16.39 23.90
CA GLU A 535 -11.40 15.45 24.18
C GLU A 535 -10.58 15.16 22.91
N PRO A 536 -9.28 15.52 22.89
CA PRO A 536 -8.36 15.12 21.84
C PRO A 536 -8.12 13.62 21.99
N SER A 537 -8.51 12.86 20.96
CA SER A 537 -8.33 11.42 20.92
C SER A 537 -8.03 11.02 19.48
N GLU A 538 -6.93 10.27 19.29
CA GLU A 538 -6.45 9.83 17.98
C GLU A 538 -7.21 8.62 17.43
N ASN A 539 -7.79 7.78 18.30
CA ASN A 539 -8.39 6.50 17.88
C ASN A 539 -9.81 6.27 18.39
N LEU A 540 -10.24 7.03 19.41
CA LEU A 540 -11.54 6.87 20.04
C LEU A 540 -12.40 8.13 19.85
N PRO A 541 -13.73 7.99 19.78
CA PRO A 541 -14.62 9.14 19.81
C PRO A 541 -14.43 9.94 21.12
N SER A 542 -14.51 11.26 21.01
CA SER A 542 -14.37 12.15 22.16
C SER A 542 -15.47 11.89 23.19
N ARG A 543 -15.08 11.64 24.44
CA ARG A 543 -15.96 11.21 25.54
C ARG A 543 -16.55 12.36 26.34
N TRP A 544 -16.00 13.56 26.22
CA TRP A 544 -16.46 14.73 26.95
C TRP A 544 -16.25 16.02 26.16
N LEU A 545 -17.03 17.02 26.56
CA LEU A 545 -16.99 18.39 26.07
C LEU A 545 -16.93 19.33 27.27
N ILE A 546 -15.92 20.20 27.30
CA ILE A 546 -15.79 21.26 28.30
C ILE A 546 -16.06 22.59 27.62
N LYS A 547 -16.94 23.42 28.18
CA LYS A 547 -17.21 24.77 27.71
C LYS A 547 -16.88 25.78 28.79
N LEU A 548 -16.18 26.85 28.44
CA LEU A 548 -15.91 27.97 29.34
C LEU A 548 -16.53 29.24 28.75
N ASN A 549 -17.53 29.77 29.45
CA ASN A 549 -18.18 31.03 29.12
C ASN A 549 -17.68 32.11 30.08
N ALA A 550 -16.98 33.12 29.56
CA ALA A 550 -16.63 34.31 30.31
C ALA A 550 -17.68 35.40 30.06
N PHE A 551 -18.56 35.64 31.03
CA PHE A 551 -19.52 36.76 30.96
C PHE A 551 -19.21 37.78 32.06
N LYS A 552 -18.72 38.96 31.65
CA LYS A 552 -18.23 40.02 32.55
C LYS A 552 -17.06 39.53 33.43
N LYS A 553 -17.24 39.47 34.76
CA LYS A 553 -16.26 38.97 35.74
C LYS A 553 -16.56 37.56 36.24
N LYS A 554 -17.56 36.88 35.67
CA LYS A 554 -17.94 35.52 36.06
C LYS A 554 -17.56 34.54 34.95
N HIS A 555 -16.85 33.49 35.34
CA HIS A 555 -16.48 32.38 34.48
C HIS A 555 -17.39 31.20 34.80
N GLN A 556 -18.11 30.72 33.80
CA GLN A 556 -18.98 29.55 33.92
C GLN A 556 -18.34 28.40 33.14
N LEU A 557 -17.91 27.36 33.86
CA LEU A 557 -17.32 26.15 33.31
C LEU A 557 -18.40 25.06 33.26
N THR A 558 -18.67 24.51 32.09
CA THR A 558 -19.60 23.41 31.90
C THR A 558 -18.85 22.17 31.44
N PHE A 559 -18.99 21.06 32.17
CA PHE A 559 -18.51 19.74 31.78
C PHE A 559 -19.70 18.88 31.35
N LYS A 560 -19.63 18.36 30.13
CA LYS A 560 -20.66 17.50 29.56
C LYS A 560 -20.06 16.16 29.10
N PRO A 561 -20.46 15.01 29.68
CA PRO A 561 -20.09 13.72 29.14
C PRO A 561 -20.87 13.46 27.84
N LEU A 562 -20.23 12.78 26.90
CA LEU A 562 -20.77 12.49 25.58
C LEU A 562 -21.05 10.99 25.43
N ASP A 563 -22.21 10.67 24.85
CA ASP A 563 -22.53 9.31 24.42
C ASP A 563 -21.68 8.90 23.20
N ILE A 564 -20.87 7.86 23.38
CA ILE A 564 -20.01 7.28 22.34
C ILE A 564 -20.51 5.90 21.90
N GLY A 565 -21.73 5.52 22.30
CA GLY A 565 -22.36 4.25 21.95
C GLY A 565 -22.54 4.13 20.44
N GLY A 566 -21.79 3.22 19.81
CA GLY A 566 -21.73 3.17 18.36
C GLY A 566 -21.13 1.89 17.81
N VAL A 567 -20.84 1.92 16.52
CA VAL A 567 -20.24 0.82 15.77
C VAL A 567 -18.96 1.31 15.12
N CYS A 568 -17.91 0.51 15.20
CA CYS A 568 -16.64 0.75 14.54
C CYS A 568 -16.29 -0.40 13.60
N PHE A 569 -16.00 -0.06 12.35
CA PHE A 569 -15.47 -1.00 11.35
C PHE A 569 -13.95 -0.84 11.27
N HIS A 570 -13.23 -1.92 11.54
CA HIS A 570 -11.78 -2.00 11.42
C HIS A 570 -11.41 -2.81 10.19
N ILE A 571 -10.61 -2.24 9.29
CA ILE A 571 -10.22 -2.86 8.04
C ILE A 571 -8.71 -2.84 7.95
N LYS A 572 -8.10 -3.96 7.58
CA LYS A 572 -6.66 -4.08 7.35
C LYS A 572 -6.42 -4.62 5.96
N ILE A 573 -5.67 -3.89 5.15
CA ILE A 573 -5.32 -4.26 3.77
C ILE A 573 -3.80 -4.36 3.66
N PRO A 574 -3.24 -5.49 3.17
CA PRO A 574 -1.80 -5.64 2.98
C PRO A 574 -1.22 -4.55 2.07
N THR A 575 -0.08 -3.98 2.45
CA THR A 575 0.62 -2.97 1.64
C THR A 575 1.37 -3.61 0.48
N ALA A 576 1.65 -2.86 -0.60
CA ALA A 576 2.42 -3.37 -1.74
C ALA A 576 3.79 -3.93 -1.32
N GLU A 577 4.44 -3.30 -0.35
CA GLU A 577 5.72 -3.78 0.20
C GLU A 577 5.59 -5.10 0.96
N SER A 578 4.44 -5.35 1.60
CA SER A 578 4.21 -6.61 2.33
C SER A 578 4.19 -7.82 1.40
N HIS A 579 3.78 -7.64 0.14
CA HIS A 579 3.83 -8.70 -0.86
C HIS A 579 5.27 -9.04 -1.26
N LEU A 580 6.22 -8.10 -1.14
CA LEU A 580 7.63 -8.31 -1.47
C LEU A 580 8.41 -9.07 -0.37
N ASN A 581 8.00 -8.86 0.88
CA ASN A 581 8.69 -9.35 2.07
C ASN A 581 8.01 -10.64 2.52
N ASP A 582 8.67 -11.78 2.33
CA ASP A 582 8.25 -13.12 2.81
C ASP A 582 8.19 -13.16 4.37
N GLU A 583 7.31 -12.40 5.01
CA GLU A 583 6.79 -12.81 6.31
C GLU A 583 5.68 -13.83 6.05
N PRO A 584 5.71 -15.01 6.70
CA PRO A 584 4.60 -15.93 6.62
C PRO A 584 3.36 -15.19 7.08
N MET A 585 2.45 -14.93 6.13
CA MET A 585 1.09 -14.53 6.38
C MET A 585 0.61 -15.37 7.57
N MET A 586 0.31 -14.74 8.72
CA MET A 586 -0.24 -15.43 9.88
C MET A 586 -1.57 -16.03 9.42
N ILE A 587 -1.52 -17.28 8.97
CA ILE A 587 -2.67 -18.08 8.58
C ILE A 587 -3.58 -18.06 9.79
N ASP A 588 -4.83 -17.71 9.52
CA ASP A 588 -5.89 -17.61 10.52
C ASP A 588 -5.93 -18.92 11.33
N ASP A 589 -5.81 -18.85 12.66
CA ASP A 589 -6.05 -19.99 13.54
C ASP A 589 -7.47 -20.57 13.30
N ASP A 590 -8.38 -19.76 12.74
CA ASP A 590 -9.72 -20.18 12.30
C ASP A 590 -9.71 -21.09 11.06
N ILE A 591 -8.76 -20.95 10.14
CA ILE A 591 -8.65 -21.85 8.96
C ILE A 591 -8.15 -23.22 9.43
N ASP A 592 -7.15 -23.25 10.32
CA ASP A 592 -6.67 -24.51 10.89
C ASP A 592 -7.77 -25.19 11.72
N GLN A 593 -8.55 -24.44 12.51
CA GLN A 593 -9.71 -24.99 13.23
C GLN A 593 -10.83 -25.49 12.30
N GLN A 594 -11.06 -24.83 11.16
CA GLN A 594 -12.05 -25.27 10.16
C GLN A 594 -11.58 -26.52 9.42
N VAL A 595 -10.31 -26.59 9.04
CA VAL A 595 -9.68 -27.78 8.44
C VAL A 595 -9.67 -28.95 9.43
N GLU A 596 -9.42 -28.68 10.72
CA GLU A 596 -9.46 -29.71 11.76
C GLU A 596 -10.89 -30.22 12.02
N LYS A 597 -11.90 -29.34 11.99
CA LYS A 597 -13.33 -29.72 12.04
C LYS A 597 -13.74 -30.54 10.82
N MET A 598 -13.29 -30.17 9.62
CA MET A 598 -13.56 -30.93 8.39
C MET A 598 -12.93 -32.32 8.43
N ASN A 599 -11.68 -32.42 8.86
CA ASN A 599 -10.98 -33.71 9.00
C ASN A 599 -11.62 -34.60 10.06
N ARG A 600 -12.10 -34.04 11.17
CA ARG A 600 -12.88 -34.80 12.18
C ARG A 600 -14.20 -35.31 11.61
N SER A 601 -14.89 -34.52 10.77
CA SER A 601 -16.14 -34.93 10.14
C SER A 601 -15.96 -36.04 9.08
N MET A 602 -14.85 -36.02 8.32
CA MET A 602 -14.51 -37.08 7.37
C MET A 602 -14.12 -38.38 8.08
N ASN A 603 -13.37 -38.31 9.18
CA ASN A 603 -12.96 -39.49 9.95
C ASN A 603 -14.10 -40.17 10.71
N THR A 604 -15.26 -39.51 10.86
CA THR A 604 -16.48 -40.12 11.42
C THR A 604 -17.37 -40.81 10.37
N LEU A 605 -17.06 -40.68 9.08
CA LEU A 605 -17.80 -41.29 7.96
C LEU A 605 -17.10 -42.52 7.36
N THR A 606 -15.93 -42.88 7.87
CA THR A 606 -15.23 -44.16 7.65
C THR A 606 -15.30 -45.01 8.91
#